data_AF-A0A2B4R4W5-F1
#
_entry.id   AF-A0A2B4R4W5-F1
#
_cell.length_a   1.000
_cell.length_b   1.000
_cell.length_c   1.000
_cell.angle_alpha   90.00
_cell.angle_beta   90.00
_cell.angle_gamma   90.00
#
_symmetry.space_group_name_H-M   'P 1'
#
loop_
_entity.id
_entity.type
_entity.pdbx_description
1 polymer ?
#
loop_
_entity_poly.entity_id
_entity_poly.type
_entity_poly.pdbx_seq_one_letter_code
_entity_poly.pdbx_strand_id
1 'polypeptide(L)'
;MPENKLLSALQMYETVAESAAALTDNMDGQCFPSTERKPLCLSDILSKLRNEMNNGSEKLKVDEDDIVSDVLHYYKESEFNPRKRVPISLNVRVAIDTGGILRQVFSDVFSALAENKDGLHLFKGAAKRKVPVFTNMHVLTGIFEVLGKIIAHSIIQNGPGFPCLAPVIYSYISSGDLECVLLKASCMDVRHQEPLSTYIDQLRDANQEELDRLNADWDFMQMLMECGERRLVTVSGEE
;
A
#
# COMPACT_ATOMS: atom_id res chain seq x y z
N MET A 1 -22.76 -6.64 -0.89
CA MET A 1 -22.79 -5.47 -1.81
C MET A 1 -21.82 -4.39 -1.34
N PRO A 2 -20.59 -4.38 -1.87
CA PRO A 2 -19.85 -3.11 -2.08
C PRO A 2 -19.04 -3.04 -3.40
N GLU A 3 -18.86 -4.14 -4.13
CA GLU A 3 -17.92 -4.25 -5.27
C GLU A 3 -18.19 -3.26 -6.43
N ASN A 4 -19.42 -2.75 -6.58
CA ASN A 4 -19.78 -1.91 -7.72
C ASN A 4 -19.43 -0.42 -7.56
N LYS A 5 -19.20 0.09 -6.33
CA LYS A 5 -18.97 1.53 -6.09
C LYS A 5 -17.54 1.98 -6.37
N LEU A 6 -16.55 1.16 -6.00
CA LEU A 6 -15.13 1.41 -6.25
C LEU A 6 -14.82 1.42 -7.74
N LEU A 7 -15.37 0.42 -8.45
CA LEU A 7 -15.24 0.23 -9.89
C LEU A 7 -15.89 1.38 -10.67
N SER A 8 -17.08 1.81 -10.26
CA SER A 8 -17.74 2.98 -10.86
C SER A 8 -17.00 4.29 -10.56
N ALA A 9 -16.45 4.47 -9.36
CA ALA A 9 -15.71 5.69 -9.02
C ALA A 9 -14.42 5.82 -9.85
N LEU A 10 -13.63 4.74 -9.97
CA LEU A 10 -12.40 4.74 -10.78
C LEU A 10 -12.66 4.84 -12.29
N GLN A 11 -13.84 4.41 -12.77
CA GLN A 11 -14.25 4.61 -14.16
C GLN A 11 -14.80 6.02 -14.42
N MET A 12 -15.20 6.74 -13.38
CA MET A 12 -15.87 8.05 -13.48
C MET A 12 -14.92 9.22 -13.21
N TYR A 13 -13.85 9.01 -12.45
CA TYR A 13 -12.86 10.03 -12.11
C TYR A 13 -11.50 9.70 -12.73
N GLU A 14 -10.88 10.69 -13.40
CA GLU A 14 -9.64 10.52 -14.16
C GLU A 14 -8.41 10.33 -13.25
N THR A 15 -8.51 10.71 -11.97
CA THR A 15 -7.40 10.61 -11.00
C THR A 15 -7.74 9.76 -9.77
N VAL A 16 -6.69 9.13 -9.20
CA VAL A 16 -6.79 8.34 -7.96
C VAL A 16 -7.19 9.22 -6.77
N ALA A 17 -6.80 10.50 -6.77
CA ALA A 17 -7.16 11.46 -5.72
C ALA A 17 -8.67 11.76 -5.71
N GLU A 18 -9.26 12.02 -6.88
CA GLU A 18 -10.70 12.25 -7.03
C GLU A 18 -11.51 10.97 -6.71
N SER A 19 -11.00 9.82 -7.12
CA SER A 19 -11.59 8.53 -6.79
C SER A 19 -11.59 8.26 -5.27
N ALA A 20 -10.49 8.60 -4.57
CA ALA A 20 -10.39 8.48 -3.12
C ALA A 20 -11.35 9.44 -2.39
N ALA A 21 -11.44 10.70 -2.85
CA ALA A 21 -12.34 11.70 -2.29
C ALA A 21 -13.83 11.28 -2.41
N ALA A 22 -14.23 10.75 -3.57
CA ALA A 22 -15.60 10.28 -3.80
C ALA A 22 -16.00 9.06 -2.93
N LEU A 23 -15.03 8.25 -2.52
CA LEU A 23 -15.25 7.13 -1.59
C LEU A 23 -15.37 7.61 -0.13
N THR A 24 -14.66 8.68 0.23
CA THR A 24 -14.74 9.27 1.56
C THR A 24 -16.00 10.11 1.78
N ASP A 25 -16.59 10.69 0.74
CA ASP A 25 -17.80 11.53 0.83
C ASP A 25 -19.07 10.75 1.24
N ASN A 26 -19.04 9.41 1.16
CA ASN A 26 -20.13 8.55 1.64
C ASN A 26 -19.96 8.09 3.09
N MET A 27 -18.85 8.46 3.75
CA MET A 27 -18.73 8.33 5.20
C MET A 27 -19.20 9.63 5.82
N ASP A 28 -20.49 9.70 6.14
CA ASP A 28 -21.07 10.78 6.94
C ASP A 28 -20.10 11.14 8.07
N GLY A 29 -19.66 12.41 8.04
CA GLY A 29 -18.79 12.99 9.03
C GLY A 29 -19.41 12.91 10.42
N GLN A 30 -19.21 11.80 11.12
CA GLN A 30 -19.27 11.81 12.57
C GLN A 30 -17.98 12.45 13.06
N CYS A 31 -18.04 13.78 13.13
CA CYS A 31 -17.21 14.55 14.04
C CYS A 31 -17.37 13.91 15.43
N PHE A 32 -16.35 13.15 15.84
CA PHE A 32 -16.34 12.52 17.15
C PHE A 32 -16.51 13.61 18.21
N PRO A 33 -17.52 13.52 19.10
CA PRO A 33 -17.65 14.51 20.16
C PRO A 33 -16.36 14.52 20.98
N SER A 34 -15.72 15.68 21.01
CA SER A 34 -14.53 16.01 21.79
C SER A 34 -14.85 15.88 23.27
N THR A 35 -14.82 14.64 23.75
CA THR A 35 -14.65 14.34 25.17
C THR A 35 -13.15 14.19 25.36
N GLU A 36 -12.56 14.89 26.33
CA GLU A 36 -11.16 14.76 26.73
C GLU A 36 -10.84 13.30 27.07
N ARG A 37 -10.51 12.51 26.04
CA ARG A 37 -10.00 11.15 26.19
C ARG A 37 -8.50 11.26 26.19
N LYS A 38 -7.89 10.81 27.29
CA LYS A 38 -6.44 10.56 27.37
C LYS A 38 -6.00 9.89 26.05
N PRO A 39 -4.99 10.41 25.35
CA PRO A 39 -4.55 9.80 24.10
C PRO A 39 -4.16 8.35 24.40
N LEU A 40 -4.91 7.42 23.85
CA LEU A 40 -4.63 5.98 23.97
C LEU A 40 -3.28 5.73 23.30
N CYS A 41 -2.37 5.05 24.00
CA CYS A 41 -1.12 4.66 23.36
C CYS A 41 -1.38 3.49 22.40
N LEU A 42 -0.46 3.25 21.46
CA LEU A 42 -0.59 2.18 20.45
C LEU A 42 -0.91 0.82 21.10
N SER A 43 -0.24 0.49 22.21
CA SER A 43 -0.50 -0.77 22.91
C SER A 43 -1.91 -0.86 23.47
N ASP A 44 -2.51 0.25 23.92
CA ASP A 44 -3.90 0.25 24.40
C ASP A 44 -4.87 0.02 23.24
N ILE A 45 -4.64 0.66 22.10
CA ILE A 45 -5.46 0.51 20.89
C ILE A 45 -5.40 -0.94 20.40
N LEU A 46 -4.20 -1.50 20.27
CA LEU A 46 -4.02 -2.89 19.84
C LEU A 46 -4.62 -3.89 20.83
N SER A 47 -4.49 -3.63 22.13
CA SER A 47 -5.09 -4.48 23.16
C SER A 47 -6.61 -4.44 23.08
N LYS A 48 -7.19 -3.26 22.89
CA LYS A 48 -8.64 -3.10 22.71
C LYS A 48 -9.13 -3.86 21.46
N LEU A 49 -8.52 -3.62 20.30
CA LEU A 49 -8.87 -4.30 19.05
C LEU A 49 -8.76 -5.82 19.17
N ARG A 50 -7.72 -6.31 19.84
CA ARG A 50 -7.53 -7.74 20.08
C ARG A 50 -8.60 -8.34 21.00
N ASN A 51 -9.05 -7.60 21.99
CA ASN A 51 -10.11 -8.04 22.90
C ASN A 51 -11.48 -8.05 22.21
N GLU A 52 -11.66 -7.25 21.17
CA GLU A 52 -12.85 -7.30 20.30
C GLU A 52 -12.82 -8.50 19.33
N MET A 53 -11.68 -9.18 19.17
CA MET A 53 -11.60 -10.38 18.36
C MET A 53 -12.05 -11.62 19.13
N ASN A 54 -13.05 -12.32 18.58
CA ASN A 54 -13.48 -13.63 19.04
C ASN A 54 -12.55 -14.72 18.48
N ASN A 55 -12.38 -15.81 19.23
CA ASN A 55 -11.67 -16.99 18.72
C ASN A 55 -12.46 -17.56 17.53
N GLY A 56 -11.83 -17.61 16.35
CA GLY A 56 -12.38 -18.31 15.19
C GLY A 56 -12.51 -19.81 15.49
N SER A 57 -13.64 -20.40 15.09
CA SER A 57 -13.90 -21.83 15.25
C SER A 57 -13.16 -22.70 14.23
N GLU A 58 -12.76 -22.12 13.09
CA GLU A 58 -12.18 -22.84 11.96
C GLU A 58 -10.74 -22.42 11.73
N LYS A 59 -9.85 -23.41 11.56
CA LYS A 59 -8.44 -23.16 11.29
C LYS A 59 -8.22 -22.97 9.81
N LEU A 60 -7.53 -21.89 9.43
CA LEU A 60 -7.05 -21.73 8.06
C LEU A 60 -5.96 -22.78 7.83
N LYS A 61 -6.27 -23.74 6.98
CA LYS A 61 -5.32 -24.74 6.49
C LYS A 61 -4.56 -24.11 5.34
N VAL A 62 -3.24 -24.08 5.49
CA VAL A 62 -2.34 -23.45 4.53
C VAL A 62 -1.38 -24.52 4.02
N ASP A 63 -1.31 -24.66 2.70
CA ASP A 63 -0.26 -25.41 2.04
C ASP A 63 1.05 -24.59 2.05
N GLU A 64 2.18 -25.26 2.31
CA GLU A 64 3.49 -24.61 2.31
C GLU A 64 3.86 -24.12 0.90
N ASP A 65 3.41 -24.84 -0.14
CA ASP A 65 3.71 -24.50 -1.53
C ASP A 65 2.78 -23.40 -2.10
N ASP A 66 1.55 -23.28 -1.59
CA ASP A 66 0.51 -22.36 -2.08
C ASP A 66 0.06 -21.29 -1.05
N ILE A 67 0.93 -21.00 -0.09
CA ILE A 67 0.67 -20.12 1.06
C ILE A 67 0.04 -18.77 0.70
N VAL A 68 0.48 -18.15 -0.39
CA VAL A 68 -0.06 -16.86 -0.85
C VAL A 68 -1.48 -17.00 -1.35
N SER A 69 -1.75 -18.02 -2.18
CA SER A 69 -3.06 -18.27 -2.77
C SER A 69 -4.10 -18.56 -1.68
N ASP A 70 -3.78 -19.46 -0.75
CA ASP A 70 -4.67 -19.85 0.35
C ASP A 70 -5.05 -18.66 1.23
N VAL A 71 -4.06 -17.83 1.59
CA VAL A 71 -4.30 -16.65 2.42
C VAL A 71 -5.09 -15.60 1.64
N LEU A 72 -4.73 -15.31 0.39
CA LEU A 72 -5.50 -14.36 -0.42
C LEU A 72 -6.95 -14.79 -0.59
N HIS A 73 -7.20 -16.08 -0.84
CA HIS A 73 -8.54 -16.63 -0.99
C HIS A 73 -9.36 -16.41 0.28
N TYR A 74 -8.83 -16.79 1.46
CA TYR A 74 -9.51 -16.60 2.74
C TYR A 74 -9.93 -15.15 3.02
N TYR A 75 -9.05 -14.18 2.71
CA TYR A 75 -9.33 -12.76 2.96
C TYR A 75 -10.18 -12.10 1.86
N LYS A 76 -10.34 -12.77 0.71
CA LYS A 76 -11.21 -12.33 -0.38
C LYS A 76 -12.66 -12.78 -0.20
N GLU A 77 -12.90 -13.86 0.56
CA GLU A 77 -14.23 -14.40 0.81
C GLU A 77 -15.21 -13.34 1.32
N SER A 78 -16.44 -13.33 0.78
CA SER A 78 -17.48 -12.36 1.16
C SER A 78 -17.94 -12.49 2.61
N GLU A 79 -17.76 -13.67 3.20
CA GLU A 79 -18.10 -13.97 4.60
C GLU A 79 -16.95 -13.65 5.58
N PHE A 80 -15.84 -13.10 5.08
CA PHE A 80 -14.71 -12.69 5.90
C PHE A 80 -15.17 -11.79 7.05
N ASN A 81 -14.82 -12.19 8.28
CA ASN A 81 -15.18 -11.46 9.48
C ASN A 81 -13.92 -10.90 10.16
N PRO A 82 -13.72 -9.56 10.17
CA PRO A 82 -12.54 -8.94 10.76
C PRO A 82 -12.43 -9.07 12.28
N ARG A 83 -13.51 -9.50 12.95
CA ARG A 83 -13.53 -9.77 14.39
C ARG A 83 -13.25 -11.23 14.73
N LYS A 84 -13.02 -12.10 13.75
CA LYS A 84 -12.61 -13.48 14.02
C LYS A 84 -11.10 -13.58 13.93
N ARG A 85 -10.46 -14.12 14.97
CA ARG A 85 -9.07 -14.56 14.89
C ARG A 85 -8.94 -15.63 13.83
N VAL A 86 -7.80 -15.65 13.14
CA VAL A 86 -7.47 -16.67 12.14
C VAL A 86 -6.47 -17.63 12.78
N PRO A 87 -6.91 -18.75 13.37
CA PRO A 87 -5.96 -19.76 13.84
C PRO A 87 -5.42 -20.48 12.60
N ILE A 88 -4.14 -20.27 12.28
CA ILE A 88 -3.52 -20.91 11.12
C ILE A 88 -2.92 -22.26 11.53
N SER A 89 -3.14 -23.29 10.73
CA SER A 89 -2.45 -24.57 10.81
C SER A 89 -1.78 -24.89 9.49
N LEU A 90 -0.47 -25.12 9.52
CA LEU A 90 0.26 -25.70 8.39
C LEU A 90 -0.09 -27.18 8.29
N ASN A 91 -0.44 -27.63 7.07
CA ASN A 91 -0.98 -28.99 6.83
C ASN A 91 -0.06 -30.13 7.32
N VAL A 92 1.23 -29.87 7.55
CA VAL A 92 2.25 -30.90 7.83
C VAL A 92 2.80 -30.84 9.28
N ARG A 93 2.52 -29.80 10.07
CA ARG A 93 3.13 -29.63 11.41
C ARG A 93 2.11 -29.55 12.55
N VAL A 94 2.25 -30.44 13.53
CA VAL A 94 1.58 -30.28 14.83
C VAL A 94 2.29 -29.16 15.59
N ALA A 95 1.63 -28.01 15.69
CA ALA A 95 2.17 -26.82 16.34
C ALA A 95 2.18 -26.96 17.87
N ILE A 96 3.35 -26.82 18.50
CA ILE A 96 3.46 -26.65 19.96
C ILE A 96 3.20 -25.18 20.34
N ASP A 97 3.53 -24.24 19.44
CA ASP A 97 3.27 -22.80 19.58
C ASP A 97 2.51 -22.27 18.35
N THR A 98 1.20 -22.10 18.49
CA THR A 98 0.32 -21.56 17.43
C THR A 98 0.65 -20.09 17.11
N GLY A 99 1.22 -19.33 18.05
CA GLY A 99 1.58 -17.93 17.85
C GLY A 99 2.79 -17.75 16.94
N GLY A 100 3.81 -18.60 17.11
CA GLY A 100 4.99 -18.63 16.23
C GLY A 100 4.63 -18.94 14.78
N ILE A 101 3.77 -19.93 14.55
CA ILE A 101 3.31 -20.30 13.20
C ILE A 101 2.55 -19.17 12.53
N LEU A 102 1.65 -18.50 13.25
CA LEU A 102 0.89 -17.38 12.72
C LEU A 102 1.81 -16.26 12.21
N ARG A 103 2.84 -15.90 13.00
CA ARG A 103 3.81 -14.88 12.61
C ARG A 103 4.63 -15.30 11.40
N GLN A 104 5.02 -16.58 11.35
CA GLN A 104 5.77 -17.13 10.22
C GLN A 104 4.96 -17.04 8.94
N VAL A 105 3.71 -17.51 8.95
CA VAL A 105 2.84 -17.47 7.77
C VAL A 105 2.62 -16.05 7.26
N PHE A 106 2.35 -15.08 8.15
CA PHE A 106 2.26 -13.68 7.72
C PHE A 106 3.57 -13.18 7.11
N SER A 107 4.72 -13.50 7.73
CA SER A 107 6.03 -13.09 7.23
C SER A 107 6.29 -13.65 5.83
N ASP A 108 5.94 -14.91 5.60
CA ASP A 108 6.14 -15.60 4.33
C ASP A 108 5.24 -15.03 3.23
N VAL A 109 3.95 -14.83 3.51
CA VAL A 109 3.00 -14.18 2.58
C VAL A 109 3.50 -12.79 2.21
N PHE A 110 3.88 -11.97 3.19
CA PHE A 110 4.32 -10.61 2.92
C PHE A 110 5.63 -10.55 2.15
N SER A 111 6.57 -11.45 2.43
CA SER A 111 7.82 -11.56 1.67
C SER A 111 7.55 -11.98 0.23
N ALA A 112 6.69 -12.98 0.03
CA ALA A 112 6.31 -13.45 -1.31
C ALA A 112 5.62 -12.36 -2.14
N LEU A 113 4.68 -11.62 -1.56
CA LEU A 113 4.00 -10.51 -2.22
C LEU A 113 4.96 -9.34 -2.53
N ALA A 114 5.84 -8.98 -1.59
CA ALA A 114 6.80 -7.88 -1.79
C ALA A 114 7.87 -8.19 -2.84
N GLU A 115 8.21 -9.47 -3.01
CA GLU A 115 9.16 -9.99 -3.99
C GLU A 115 8.49 -10.42 -5.31
N ASN A 116 7.16 -10.32 -5.40
CA ASN A 116 6.36 -10.72 -6.56
C ASN A 116 6.57 -12.20 -6.97
N LYS A 117 6.78 -13.09 -5.99
CA LYS A 117 7.06 -14.52 -6.22
C LYS A 117 5.88 -15.30 -6.81
N ASP A 118 4.68 -14.79 -6.61
CA ASP A 118 3.39 -15.34 -7.05
C ASP A 118 2.95 -14.81 -8.43
N GLY A 119 3.77 -13.96 -9.08
CA GLY A 119 3.45 -13.36 -10.38
C GLY A 119 2.40 -12.25 -10.33
N LEU A 120 1.96 -11.81 -9.14
CA LEU A 120 0.97 -10.72 -9.02
C LEU A 120 1.55 -9.33 -9.30
N HIS A 121 2.87 -9.16 -9.24
CA HIS A 121 3.56 -7.89 -9.55
C HIS A 121 2.98 -6.65 -8.83
N LEU A 122 2.63 -6.81 -7.54
CA LEU A 122 1.97 -5.79 -6.74
C LEU A 122 2.88 -4.61 -6.39
N PHE A 123 4.19 -4.84 -6.31
CA PHE A 123 5.14 -3.84 -5.81
C PHE A 123 6.37 -3.68 -6.69
N LYS A 124 6.89 -2.45 -6.72
CA LYS A 124 8.20 -2.08 -7.29
C LYS A 124 9.07 -1.41 -6.23
N GLY A 125 10.36 -1.23 -6.55
CA GLY A 125 11.34 -0.60 -5.66
C GLY A 125 12.12 -1.59 -4.80
N ALA A 126 13.02 -1.03 -3.99
CA ALA A 126 13.93 -1.78 -3.12
C ALA A 126 13.19 -2.54 -2.01
N ALA A 127 13.86 -3.54 -1.41
CA ALA A 127 13.27 -4.47 -0.44
C ALA A 127 12.51 -3.80 0.73
N LYS A 128 12.97 -2.64 1.21
CA LYS A 128 12.36 -1.87 2.32
C LYS A 128 11.79 -0.52 1.89
N ARG A 129 11.59 -0.34 0.59
CA ARG A 129 11.00 0.86 -0.02
C ARG A 129 10.10 0.46 -1.17
N LYS A 130 9.15 -0.41 -0.89
CA LYS A 130 8.18 -0.90 -1.87
C LYS A 130 7.11 0.16 -2.11
N VAL A 131 6.79 0.36 -3.39
CA VAL A 131 5.74 1.26 -3.86
C VAL A 131 4.69 0.42 -4.60
N PRO A 132 3.39 0.58 -4.28
CA PRO A 132 2.32 -0.14 -4.98
C PRO A 132 2.32 0.15 -6.48
N VAL A 133 2.11 -0.90 -7.28
CA VAL A 133 1.90 -0.78 -8.73
C VAL A 133 0.40 -0.69 -8.98
N PHE A 134 -0.02 0.39 -9.64
CA PHE A 134 -1.40 0.55 -10.08
C PHE A 134 -1.57 -0.04 -11.49
N THR A 135 -2.49 -0.99 -11.63
CA THR A 135 -2.96 -1.53 -12.92
C THR A 135 -4.48 -1.72 -12.86
N ASN A 136 -5.15 -1.72 -14.02
CA ASN A 136 -6.58 -1.98 -14.10
C ASN A 136 -6.95 -3.34 -13.48
N MET A 137 -6.08 -4.35 -13.65
CA MET A 137 -6.29 -5.66 -13.05
C MET A 137 -6.30 -5.60 -11.52
N HIS A 138 -5.36 -4.88 -10.90
CA HIS A 138 -5.30 -4.76 -9.44
C HIS A 138 -6.55 -4.08 -8.85
N VAL A 139 -7.10 -3.10 -9.58
CA VAL A 139 -8.36 -2.45 -9.23
C VAL A 139 -9.52 -3.42 -9.33
N LEU A 140 -9.68 -4.09 -10.48
CA LEU A 140 -10.79 -5.00 -10.74
C LEU A 140 -10.82 -6.18 -9.76
N THR A 141 -9.65 -6.68 -9.36
CA THR A 141 -9.55 -7.79 -8.42
C THR A 141 -9.67 -7.36 -6.95
N GLY A 142 -9.63 -6.05 -6.65
CA GLY A 142 -9.63 -5.53 -5.29
C GLY A 142 -8.43 -5.97 -4.45
N ILE A 143 -7.30 -6.30 -5.09
CA ILE A 143 -6.20 -7.03 -4.42
C ILE A 143 -5.56 -6.22 -3.28
N PHE A 144 -5.48 -4.90 -3.42
CA PHE A 144 -4.96 -4.02 -2.36
C PHE A 144 -5.92 -3.88 -1.17
N GLU A 145 -7.24 -4.04 -1.38
CA GLU A 145 -8.20 -4.12 -0.28
C GLU A 145 -8.00 -5.41 0.51
N VAL A 146 -7.85 -6.54 -0.18
CA VAL A 146 -7.54 -7.85 0.42
C VAL A 146 -6.23 -7.77 1.19
N LEU A 147 -5.18 -7.20 0.59
CA LEU A 147 -3.90 -6.99 1.26
C LEU A 147 -4.06 -6.14 2.52
N GLY A 148 -4.80 -5.02 2.46
CA GLY A 148 -5.07 -4.19 3.62
C GLY A 148 -5.71 -4.97 4.78
N LYS A 149 -6.65 -5.87 4.49
CA LYS A 149 -7.26 -6.77 5.49
C LYS A 149 -6.21 -7.70 6.13
N ILE A 150 -5.34 -8.30 5.31
CA ILE A 150 -4.27 -9.19 5.79
C ILE A 150 -3.30 -8.44 6.70
N ILE A 151 -2.88 -7.23 6.30
CA ILE A 151 -1.96 -6.37 7.07
C ILE A 151 -2.59 -6.01 8.43
N ALA A 152 -3.83 -5.55 8.43
CA ALA A 152 -4.53 -5.18 9.66
C ALA A 152 -4.69 -6.37 10.61
N HIS A 153 -5.13 -7.53 10.09
CA HIS A 153 -5.22 -8.76 10.89
C HIS A 153 -3.88 -9.23 11.44
N SER A 154 -2.80 -9.08 10.67
CA SER A 154 -1.45 -9.38 11.13
C SER A 154 -1.11 -8.53 12.35
N ILE A 155 -1.23 -7.20 12.26
CA ILE A 155 -0.90 -6.26 13.34
C ILE A 155 -1.70 -6.57 14.62
N ILE A 156 -3.03 -6.73 14.52
CA ILE A 156 -3.90 -6.96 15.68
C ILE A 156 -3.54 -8.28 16.40
N GLN A 157 -3.15 -9.30 15.64
CA GLN A 157 -2.79 -10.63 16.14
C GLN A 157 -1.29 -10.77 16.52
N ASN A 158 -0.56 -9.66 16.70
CA ASN A 158 0.89 -9.62 16.98
C ASN A 158 1.78 -10.22 15.86
N GLY A 159 1.30 -10.19 14.63
CA GLY A 159 2.09 -10.44 13.43
C GLY A 159 2.97 -9.25 13.05
N PRO A 160 3.79 -9.40 11.99
CA PRO A 160 4.75 -8.40 11.56
C PRO A 160 4.12 -7.14 10.94
N GLY A 161 2.83 -7.18 10.56
CA GLY A 161 2.30 -6.21 9.60
C GLY A 161 3.08 -6.27 8.28
N PHE A 162 3.13 -5.18 7.52
CA PHE A 162 3.80 -5.18 6.22
C PHE A 162 4.97 -4.19 6.22
N PRO A 163 6.17 -4.58 6.71
CA PRO A 163 7.29 -3.67 6.99
C PRO A 163 8.21 -3.42 5.77
N CYS A 164 7.65 -3.37 4.56
CA CYS A 164 8.44 -3.19 3.33
C CYS A 164 8.10 -1.94 2.53
N LEU A 165 7.03 -1.20 2.87
CA LEU A 165 6.61 -0.04 2.08
C LEU A 165 7.56 1.13 2.24
N ALA A 166 7.59 1.99 1.23
CA ALA A 166 8.24 3.29 1.33
C ALA A 166 7.60 4.14 2.45
N PRO A 167 8.39 4.95 3.19
CA PRO A 167 7.88 5.79 4.30
C PRO A 167 6.70 6.69 3.94
N VAL A 168 6.69 7.22 2.70
CA VAL A 168 5.60 8.04 2.20
C VAL A 168 4.29 7.28 2.06
N ILE A 169 4.34 5.99 1.74
CA ILE A 169 3.12 5.17 1.61
C ILE A 169 2.52 4.93 3.00
N TYR A 170 3.33 4.65 4.02
CA TYR A 170 2.80 4.58 5.40
C TYR A 170 2.21 5.91 5.85
N SER A 171 2.88 7.02 5.52
CA SER A 171 2.39 8.36 5.84
C SER A 171 1.01 8.58 5.23
N TYR A 172 0.84 8.28 3.95
CA TYR A 172 -0.44 8.39 3.24
C TYR A 172 -1.52 7.47 3.81
N ILE A 173 -1.20 6.20 4.09
CA ILE A 173 -2.17 5.26 4.70
C ILE A 173 -2.64 5.78 6.07
N SER A 174 -1.75 6.43 6.82
CA SER A 174 -2.08 6.93 8.17
C SER A 174 -2.83 8.27 8.19
N SER A 175 -2.58 9.15 7.22
CA SER A 175 -3.14 10.50 7.20
C SER A 175 -4.28 10.70 6.20
N GLY A 176 -4.29 9.95 5.09
CA GLY A 176 -5.12 10.24 3.92
C GLY A 176 -4.74 11.53 3.18
N ASP A 177 -3.75 12.27 3.66
CA ASP A 177 -3.35 13.59 3.17
C ASP A 177 -2.25 13.44 2.12
N LEU A 178 -2.64 13.59 0.85
CA LEU A 178 -1.72 13.48 -0.27
C LEU A 178 -0.72 14.65 -0.30
N GLU A 179 -1.17 15.87 -0.04
CA GLU A 179 -0.34 17.08 -0.16
C GLU A 179 0.81 17.06 0.84
N CYS A 180 0.52 16.76 2.11
CA CYS A 180 1.54 16.66 3.15
C CYS A 180 2.53 15.52 2.91
N VAL A 181 2.07 14.43 2.28
CA VAL A 181 2.93 13.27 1.98
C VAL A 181 3.86 13.55 0.82
N LEU A 182 3.39 14.25 -0.22
CA LEU A 182 4.21 14.62 -1.38
C LEU A 182 5.40 15.48 -0.96
N LEU A 183 5.24 16.34 0.04
CA LEU A 183 6.34 17.13 0.62
C LEU A 183 7.44 16.28 1.29
N LYS A 184 7.15 15.01 1.61
CA LYS A 184 8.08 14.06 2.25
C LYS A 184 8.61 13.02 1.27
N ALA A 185 8.13 13.03 0.02
CA ALA A 185 8.53 12.06 -1.00
C ALA A 185 9.95 12.30 -1.47
N SER A 186 10.68 11.20 -1.65
CA SER A 186 12.01 11.19 -2.26
C SER A 186 11.91 10.64 -3.68
N CYS A 187 12.90 10.96 -4.53
CA CYS A 187 13.07 10.30 -5.83
C CYS A 187 13.15 8.77 -5.72
N MET A 188 13.58 8.26 -4.56
CA MET A 188 13.60 6.83 -4.21
C MET A 188 12.21 6.18 -4.10
N ASP A 189 11.16 6.99 -3.98
CA ASP A 189 9.77 6.55 -3.85
C ASP A 189 9.02 6.61 -5.19
N VAL A 190 9.73 6.89 -6.29
CA VAL A 190 9.15 7.05 -7.63
C VAL A 190 9.42 5.81 -8.50
N ARG A 191 8.46 5.50 -9.37
CA ARG A 191 8.41 4.28 -10.19
C ARG A 191 9.59 4.14 -11.18
N HIS A 192 10.26 5.24 -11.52
CA HIS A 192 11.39 5.35 -12.45
C HIS A 192 12.65 5.88 -11.76
N GLN A 193 13.04 5.26 -10.64
CA GLN A 193 14.12 5.73 -9.78
C GLN A 193 15.43 6.01 -10.55
N GLU A 194 15.90 5.07 -11.38
CA GLU A 194 17.20 5.17 -12.07
C GLU A 194 17.27 6.37 -13.05
N PRO A 195 16.35 6.53 -14.04
CA PRO A 195 16.36 7.72 -14.88
C PRO A 195 16.14 9.01 -14.09
N LEU A 196 15.21 9.00 -13.12
CA LEU A 196 14.82 10.20 -12.41
C LEU A 196 15.93 10.77 -11.53
N SER A 197 16.70 9.94 -10.82
CA SER A 197 17.83 10.44 -10.04
C SER A 197 18.88 11.10 -10.92
N THR A 198 19.17 10.51 -12.08
CA THR A 198 20.12 11.08 -13.04
C THR A 198 19.63 12.42 -13.58
N TYR A 199 18.36 12.51 -13.94
CA TYR A 199 17.78 13.78 -14.40
C TYR A 199 17.76 14.86 -13.32
N ILE A 200 17.45 14.50 -12.06
CA ILE A 200 17.53 15.44 -10.92
C ILE A 200 18.95 15.95 -10.72
N ASP A 201 19.95 15.07 -10.82
CA ASP A 201 21.35 15.45 -10.68
C ASP A 201 21.80 16.36 -11.83
N GLN A 202 21.38 16.07 -13.06
CA GLN A 202 21.63 16.92 -14.23
C GLN A 202 20.98 18.30 -14.06
N LEU A 203 19.76 18.37 -13.54
CA LEU A 203 19.03 19.63 -13.37
C LEU A 203 19.57 20.54 -12.27
N ARG A 204 20.23 19.97 -11.25
CA ARG A 204 20.60 20.69 -10.01
C ARG A 204 21.46 21.92 -10.25
N ASP A 205 22.38 21.83 -11.20
CA ASP A 205 23.36 22.88 -11.54
C ASP A 205 23.43 23.12 -13.06
N ALA A 206 22.40 22.72 -13.82
CA ALA A 206 22.40 22.82 -15.28
C ALA A 206 22.46 24.28 -15.77
N ASN A 207 23.33 24.53 -16.74
CA ASN A 207 23.27 25.75 -17.55
C ASN A 207 22.27 25.61 -18.70
N GLN A 208 22.01 26.71 -19.42
CA GLN A 208 21.03 26.73 -20.52
C GLN A 208 21.33 25.69 -21.62
N GLU A 209 22.59 25.46 -21.96
CA GLU A 209 22.98 24.49 -23.00
C GLU A 209 22.73 23.05 -22.56
N GLU A 210 22.93 22.75 -21.28
CA GLU A 210 22.64 21.45 -20.67
C GLU A 210 21.13 21.22 -20.58
N LEU A 211 20.35 22.25 -20.26
CA LEU A 211 18.89 22.19 -20.30
C LEU A 211 18.37 21.97 -21.72
N ASP A 212 18.94 22.63 -22.72
CA ASP A 212 18.56 22.44 -24.12
C ASP A 212 18.82 21.00 -24.59
N ARG A 213 19.94 20.41 -24.14
CA ARG A 213 20.25 18.99 -24.39
C ARG A 213 19.25 18.06 -23.71
N LEU A 214 18.89 18.34 -22.45
CA LEU A 214 17.93 17.53 -21.70
C LEU A 214 16.50 17.64 -22.29
N ASN A 215 16.10 18.83 -22.72
CA ASN A 215 14.84 19.08 -23.41
C ASN A 215 14.77 18.41 -24.80
N ALA A 216 15.92 18.06 -25.38
CA ALA A 216 16.01 17.27 -26.61
C ALA A 216 16.05 15.75 -26.36
N ASP A 217 16.22 15.31 -25.11
CA ASP A 217 16.20 13.90 -24.74
C ASP A 217 14.75 13.37 -24.74
N TRP A 218 14.52 12.39 -25.62
CA TRP A 218 13.21 11.78 -25.78
C TRP A 218 12.72 11.08 -24.51
N ASP A 219 13.60 10.38 -23.79
CA ASP A 219 13.22 9.61 -22.61
C ASP A 219 12.86 10.56 -21.45
N PHE A 220 13.57 11.68 -21.34
CA PHE A 220 13.25 12.75 -20.40
C PHE A 220 11.89 13.39 -20.70
N MET A 221 11.67 13.78 -21.95
CA MET A 221 10.40 14.40 -22.38
C MET A 221 9.22 13.43 -22.26
N GLN A 222 9.43 12.15 -22.57
CA GLN A 222 8.42 11.11 -22.39
C GLN A 222 8.04 10.96 -20.92
N MET A 223 9.02 10.93 -20.01
CA MET A 223 8.76 10.90 -18.58
C MET A 223 7.97 12.13 -18.11
N LEU A 224 8.32 13.35 -18.56
CA LEU A 224 7.55 14.56 -18.20
C LEU A 224 6.10 14.47 -18.68
N MET A 225 5.89 14.02 -19.93
CA MET A 225 4.55 13.84 -20.50
C MET A 225 3.73 12.79 -19.74
N GLU A 226 4.34 11.68 -19.34
CA GLU A 226 3.70 10.65 -18.49
C GLU A 226 3.31 11.20 -17.11
N CYS A 227 4.02 12.21 -16.62
CA CYS A 227 3.70 12.95 -15.39
C CYS A 227 2.71 14.10 -15.62
N GLY A 228 2.20 14.30 -16.85
CA GLY A 228 1.28 15.39 -17.20
C GLY A 228 1.94 16.75 -17.41
N GLU A 229 3.27 16.83 -17.38
CA GLU A 229 4.04 18.04 -17.64
C GLU A 229 4.43 18.11 -19.12
N ARG A 230 4.21 19.27 -19.75
CA ARG A 230 4.49 19.49 -21.18
C ARG A 230 5.42 20.66 -21.43
N ARG A 231 5.79 21.40 -20.39
CA ARG A 231 6.70 22.52 -20.47
C ARG A 231 8.13 22.03 -20.54
N LEU A 232 8.94 22.74 -21.32
CA LEU A 232 10.38 22.59 -21.31
C LEU A 232 10.95 23.13 -20.01
N VAL A 233 12.01 22.51 -19.51
CA VAL A 233 12.70 23.01 -18.33
C VAL A 233 13.51 24.24 -18.70
N THR A 234 13.33 25.32 -17.96
CA THR A 234 14.02 26.60 -18.16
C THR A 234 14.62 27.07 -16.85
N VAL A 235 15.73 27.80 -16.91
CA VAL A 235 16.26 28.51 -15.73
C VAL A 235 15.21 29.56 -15.32
N SER A 236 14.74 29.51 -14.07
CA SER A 236 13.96 30.61 -13.50
C SER A 236 14.85 31.84 -13.46
N GLY A 237 14.56 32.84 -14.30
CA GLY A 237 15.27 34.11 -14.30
C GLY A 237 15.17 34.77 -12.92
N GLU A 238 16.30 35.30 -12.44
CA GLU A 238 16.32 36.29 -11.37
C GLU A 238 15.47 37.50 -11.84
N GLU A 239 14.29 37.69 -11.26
CA GLU A 239 13.64 39.00 -11.20
C GLU A 239 14.17 39.79 -10.00
#